data_AF-A0A448XJH3-F1
#
_entry.id   AF-A0A448XJH3-F1
#
_cell.length_a   1.000
_cell.length_b   1.000
_cell.length_c   1.000
_cell.angle_alpha   90.00
_cell.angle_beta   90.00
_cell.angle_gamma   90.00
#
_symmetry.space_group_name_H-M   'P 1'
#
loop_
_entity.id
_entity.type
_entity.pdbx_description
1 polymer ?
#
loop_
_entity_poly.entity_id
_entity_poly.type
_entity_poly.pdbx_seq_one_letter_code
_entity_poly.pdbx_strand_id
1 'polypeptide(L)'
;MASRTRISGRKRTSTRRLGKTPFSPVDLNEISPVNNYDLSKEVNYMINDIEQDLVGKYSRGLHSQNIVIDLGGLELPLCEGELARAERHFLYAVEQGDSATVKRMLDNPTAYNINVNCTDAIGRDALRIAIENEQIELLELLVSYPTVELKDSLLHAINEENLLAVEIILQTQSERSSKKNLKVSG
;
A
#
# COMPACT_ATOMS: atom_id res chain seq x y z
N MET A 1 42.39 75.47 10.40
CA MET A 1 41.64 75.99 11.57
C MET A 1 40.78 74.87 12.12
N ALA A 2 40.74 74.77 13.46
CA ALA A 2 40.12 73.77 14.35
C ALA A 2 38.99 72.88 13.77
N SER A 3 38.90 71.60 14.15
CA SER A 3 38.14 71.26 15.38
C SER A 3 38.45 69.89 15.98
N ARG A 4 38.38 69.88 17.31
CA ARG A 4 38.69 68.83 18.29
C ARG A 4 37.82 67.59 18.14
N THR A 5 38.35 66.43 18.55
CA THR A 5 37.52 65.32 19.03
C THR A 5 38.03 64.84 20.39
N ARG A 6 37.16 64.95 21.40
CA ARG A 6 37.36 64.45 22.78
C ARG A 6 36.92 62.99 22.86
N ILE A 7 37.64 62.22 23.67
CA ILE A 7 37.34 60.82 24.04
C ILE A 7 36.39 60.82 25.26
N SER A 8 35.35 59.97 25.22
CA SER A 8 34.49 59.56 26.36
C SER A 8 33.52 58.51 25.81
N GLY A 9 33.20 57.35 26.40
CA GLY A 9 33.49 56.71 27.67
C GLY A 9 32.76 55.35 27.64
N ARG A 10 33.30 54.35 28.34
CA ARG A 10 32.90 52.93 28.35
C ARG A 10 31.68 52.70 29.26
N LYS A 11 30.65 51.94 28.86
CA LYS A 11 29.78 51.17 29.79
C LYS A 11 29.24 49.87 29.17
N ARG A 12 29.46 48.76 29.88
CA ARG A 12 28.87 47.42 29.67
C ARG A 12 27.53 47.36 30.42
N THR A 13 26.49 46.78 29.84
CA THR A 13 25.28 46.37 30.57
C THR A 13 24.76 45.02 30.07
N SER A 14 24.74 44.06 30.99
CA SER A 14 24.20 42.70 30.92
C SER A 14 22.68 42.72 31.15
N THR A 15 21.87 41.94 30.42
CA THR A 15 20.67 41.27 31.00
C THR A 15 20.02 40.20 30.09
N ARG A 16 19.96 38.97 30.66
CA ARG A 16 18.88 37.95 30.69
C ARG A 16 18.24 37.37 29.41
N ARG A 17 18.47 36.06 29.23
CA ARG A 17 17.62 35.13 28.45
C ARG A 17 16.29 34.88 29.17
N LEU A 18 15.15 34.94 28.48
CA LEU A 18 13.83 34.55 28.99
C LEU A 18 13.45 33.14 28.51
N GLY A 19 13.10 32.25 29.45
CA GLY A 19 12.47 30.94 29.19
C GLY A 19 10.95 31.04 29.04
N LYS A 20 10.35 30.06 28.36
CA LYS A 20 8.94 29.99 27.92
C LYS A 20 8.07 29.19 28.91
N THR A 21 6.78 29.55 29.07
CA THR A 21 5.71 28.71 29.68
C THR A 21 4.59 28.42 28.66
N PRO A 22 3.77 27.37 28.86
CA PRO A 22 3.36 26.53 27.75
C PRO A 22 1.88 26.69 27.40
N PHE A 23 1.65 26.78 26.09
CA PHE A 23 0.39 26.67 25.36
C PHE A 23 -0.45 27.95 25.20
N SER A 24 -0.57 28.33 23.92
CA SER A 24 -1.22 29.49 23.33
C SER A 24 -2.47 29.07 22.55
N PRO A 25 -3.37 30.01 22.19
CA PRO A 25 -4.64 29.75 21.49
C PRO A 25 -4.48 28.99 20.17
N VAL A 26 -5.48 28.15 19.83
CA VAL A 26 -5.52 27.30 18.63
C VAL A 26 -5.58 28.15 17.36
N ASP A 27 -4.75 27.80 16.39
CA ASP A 27 -4.50 28.56 15.16
C ASP A 27 -5.29 27.95 13.98
N LEU A 28 -6.03 28.78 13.24
CA LEU A 28 -6.78 28.38 12.04
C LEU A 28 -5.88 27.86 10.90
N ASN A 29 -4.55 27.93 11.06
CA ASN A 29 -3.54 27.23 10.26
C ASN A 29 -3.57 25.68 10.44
N GLU A 30 -4.34 25.14 11.37
CA GLU A 30 -4.51 23.69 11.57
C GLU A 30 -5.38 23.01 10.49
N ILE A 31 -6.00 23.77 9.58
CA ILE A 31 -6.58 23.19 8.36
C ILE A 31 -5.43 22.98 7.38
N SER A 32 -4.98 21.72 7.24
CA SER A 32 -3.89 21.37 6.33
C SER A 32 -4.24 21.79 4.89
N PRO A 33 -3.37 22.58 4.23
CA PRO A 33 -3.54 22.89 2.80
C PRO A 33 -3.40 21.58 2.02
N VAL A 34 -4.29 21.33 1.06
CA VAL A 34 -4.18 20.19 0.14
C VAL A 34 -2.77 20.21 -0.48
N ASN A 35 -1.97 19.18 -0.20
CA ASN A 35 -0.57 19.10 -0.62
C ASN A 35 -0.48 19.04 -2.15
N ASN A 36 0.04 20.10 -2.77
CA ASN A 36 0.34 20.17 -4.21
C ASN A 36 1.29 19.04 -4.68
N TYR A 37 2.05 18.44 -3.75
CA TYR A 37 2.90 17.28 -3.96
C TYR A 37 2.14 15.99 -4.36
N ASP A 38 0.97 15.72 -3.79
CA ASP A 38 0.18 14.51 -4.12
C ASP A 38 -0.40 14.59 -5.54
N LEU A 39 -0.87 15.79 -5.93
CA LEU A 39 -1.32 16.07 -7.31
C LEU A 39 -0.19 15.86 -8.32
N SER A 40 1.04 16.30 -8.01
CA SER A 40 2.18 16.12 -8.93
C SER A 40 2.61 14.65 -9.09
N LYS A 41 2.45 13.82 -8.05
CA LYS A 41 2.73 12.37 -8.11
C LYS A 41 1.70 11.62 -8.93
N GLU A 42 0.44 11.96 -8.76
CA GLU A 42 -0.67 11.38 -9.50
C GLU A 42 -0.59 11.75 -10.99
N VAL A 43 -0.20 12.99 -11.30
CA VAL A 43 0.09 13.43 -12.67
C VAL A 43 1.30 12.71 -13.28
N ASN A 44 2.40 12.52 -12.55
CA ASN A 44 3.56 11.77 -13.05
C ASN A 44 3.28 10.26 -13.22
N TYR A 45 2.37 9.69 -12.42
CA TYR A 45 1.87 8.32 -12.60
C TYR A 45 1.07 8.22 -13.91
N MET A 46 0.18 9.17 -14.18
CA MET A 46 -0.57 9.25 -15.44
C MET A 46 0.34 9.46 -16.67
N ILE A 47 1.45 10.20 -16.54
CA ILE A 47 2.41 10.39 -17.64
C ILE A 47 3.16 9.08 -17.95
N ASN A 48 3.66 8.37 -16.94
CA ASN A 48 4.30 7.06 -17.15
C ASN A 48 3.31 5.98 -17.64
N ASP A 49 2.03 6.10 -17.29
CA ASP A 49 0.96 5.21 -17.77
C ASP A 49 0.74 5.36 -19.29
N ILE A 50 0.71 6.61 -19.79
CA ILE A 50 0.60 6.93 -21.22
C ILE A 50 1.83 6.42 -22.00
N GLU A 51 3.04 6.55 -21.46
CA GLU A 51 4.27 6.09 -22.11
C GLU A 51 4.31 4.55 -22.23
N GLN A 52 3.87 3.81 -21.21
CA GLN A 52 3.78 2.35 -21.23
C GLN A 52 2.72 1.82 -22.21
N ASP A 53 1.59 2.51 -22.32
CA ASP A 53 0.52 2.19 -23.28
C ASP A 53 0.94 2.44 -24.73
N LEU A 54 1.83 3.41 -24.97
CA LEU A 54 2.43 3.66 -26.26
C LEU A 54 3.47 2.58 -26.62
N VAL A 55 4.29 2.12 -25.67
CA VAL A 55 5.20 0.97 -25.87
C VAL A 55 4.41 -0.31 -26.19
N GLY A 56 3.31 -0.56 -25.48
CA GLY A 56 2.39 -1.67 -25.77
C GLY A 56 1.67 -1.59 -27.13
N LYS A 57 1.63 -0.43 -27.80
CA LYS A 57 1.10 -0.28 -29.17
C LYS A 57 2.12 -0.64 -30.24
N TYR A 58 3.42 -0.51 -29.96
CA TYR A 58 4.49 -0.91 -30.88
C TYR A 58 4.86 -2.40 -30.74
N SER A 59 4.73 -3.00 -29.54
CA SER A 59 4.88 -4.45 -29.33
C SER A 59 3.65 -5.27 -29.77
N ARG A 60 2.54 -4.60 -30.09
CA ARG A 60 1.34 -5.16 -30.74
C ARG A 60 1.57 -5.62 -32.18
N GLY A 61 2.82 -5.67 -32.64
CA GLY A 61 3.24 -6.55 -33.72
C GLY A 61 3.41 -7.99 -33.23
N LEU A 62 2.27 -8.67 -33.01
CA LEU A 62 2.09 -10.12 -32.81
C LEU A 62 2.58 -10.70 -31.46
N HIS A 63 1.78 -11.16 -30.49
CA HIS A 63 0.39 -11.61 -30.48
C HIS A 63 -0.09 -11.78 -29.02
N SER A 64 -1.20 -11.14 -28.63
CA SER A 64 -2.20 -11.70 -27.69
C SER A 64 -2.98 -12.81 -28.41
N GLN A 65 -2.30 -13.89 -28.78
CA GLN A 65 -2.98 -15.16 -29.03
C GLN A 65 -2.83 -15.98 -27.77
N ASN A 66 -3.77 -16.87 -27.48
CA ASN A 66 -3.54 -18.00 -26.58
C ASN A 66 -2.19 -18.62 -26.94
N ILE A 67 -1.14 -18.37 -26.14
CA ILE A 67 0.17 -18.96 -26.37
C ILE A 67 0.01 -20.41 -25.92
N VAL A 68 -0.11 -21.32 -26.88
CA VAL A 68 -0.04 -22.75 -26.62
C VAL A 68 1.44 -23.11 -26.66
N ILE A 69 2.02 -23.51 -25.53
CA ILE A 69 3.35 -24.13 -25.54
C ILE A 69 3.16 -25.59 -25.96
N ASP A 70 3.48 -25.93 -27.20
CA ASP A 70 3.50 -27.33 -27.66
C ASP A 70 4.74 -28.04 -27.10
N LEU A 71 4.59 -28.62 -25.92
CA LEU A 71 5.54 -29.58 -25.34
C LEU A 71 5.08 -31.02 -25.64
N GLY A 72 4.89 -31.34 -26.92
CA GLY A 72 4.63 -32.71 -27.37
C GLY A 72 3.21 -33.20 -27.08
N GLY A 73 2.20 -32.35 -27.31
CA GLY A 73 0.79 -32.76 -27.26
C GLY A 73 0.03 -32.48 -25.95
N LEU A 74 0.58 -31.65 -25.06
CA LEU A 74 -0.18 -31.05 -23.96
C LEU A 74 -0.49 -29.59 -24.30
N GLU A 75 -1.75 -29.30 -24.61
CA GLU A 75 -2.25 -27.92 -24.70
C GLU A 75 -2.54 -27.42 -23.27
N LEU A 76 -1.65 -26.61 -22.70
CA LEU A 76 -1.94 -25.88 -21.47
C LEU A 76 -2.41 -24.48 -21.84
N PRO A 77 -3.61 -24.04 -21.39
CA PRO A 77 -4.02 -22.65 -21.59
C PRO A 77 -3.12 -21.74 -20.75
N LEU A 78 -2.32 -20.90 -21.40
CA LEU A 78 -1.79 -19.71 -20.76
C LEU A 78 -2.90 -18.66 -20.73
N CYS A 79 -3.16 -18.13 -19.53
CA CYS A 79 -4.01 -16.99 -19.18
C CYS A 79 -5.44 -17.34 -18.69
N GLU A 80 -5.55 -17.70 -17.40
CA GLU A 80 -6.74 -17.34 -16.62
C GLU A 80 -6.69 -15.83 -16.33
N GLY A 81 -7.54 -15.05 -17.02
CA GLY A 81 -7.86 -13.64 -16.73
C GLY A 81 -6.70 -12.65 -16.87
N GLU A 82 -6.77 -11.70 -17.80
CA GLU A 82 -5.84 -10.56 -17.77
C GLU A 82 -6.11 -9.73 -16.50
N LEU A 83 -5.23 -9.83 -15.49
CA LEU A 83 -5.30 -8.95 -14.31
C LEU A 83 -5.23 -7.49 -14.76
N ALA A 84 -6.08 -6.64 -14.18
CA ALA A 84 -5.99 -5.20 -14.37
C ALA A 84 -4.63 -4.69 -13.88
N ARG A 85 -4.13 -3.59 -14.47
CA ARG A 85 -2.83 -2.99 -14.09
C ARG A 85 -2.74 -2.70 -12.58
N ALA A 86 -3.84 -2.23 -12.01
CA ALA A 86 -3.93 -1.92 -10.59
C ALA A 86 -3.90 -3.18 -9.70
N GLU A 87 -4.47 -4.29 -10.16
CA GLU A 87 -4.41 -5.60 -9.50
C GLU A 87 -3.00 -6.21 -9.58
N ARG A 88 -2.33 -6.10 -10.74
CA ARG A 88 -0.92 -6.49 -10.87
C ARG A 88 -0.04 -5.67 -9.93
N HIS A 89 -0.27 -4.36 -9.84
CA HIS A 89 0.46 -3.50 -8.93
C HIS A 89 0.18 -3.86 -7.46
N PHE A 90 -1.06 -4.23 -7.14
CA PHE A 90 -1.45 -4.69 -5.81
C PHE A 90 -0.70 -5.96 -5.40
N LEU A 91 -0.78 -7.02 -6.21
CA LEU A 91 -0.09 -8.29 -5.92
C LEU A 91 1.43 -8.10 -5.88
N TYR A 92 2.00 -7.25 -6.74
CA TYR A 92 3.41 -6.90 -6.67
C TYR A 92 3.77 -6.16 -5.38
N ALA A 93 2.96 -5.19 -4.94
CA ALA A 93 3.18 -4.49 -3.68
C ALA A 93 3.14 -5.46 -2.49
N VAL A 94 2.27 -6.48 -2.55
CA VAL A 94 2.23 -7.57 -1.57
C VAL A 94 3.51 -8.41 -1.64
N GLU A 95 3.95 -8.86 -2.82
CA GLU A 95 5.20 -9.62 -2.95
C GLU A 95 6.40 -8.88 -2.36
N GLN A 96 6.47 -7.56 -2.56
CA GLN A 96 7.55 -6.72 -2.02
C GLN A 96 7.42 -6.41 -0.52
N GLY A 97 6.29 -6.72 0.11
CA GLY A 97 6.03 -6.38 1.52
C GLY A 97 5.72 -4.91 1.76
N ASP A 98 5.31 -4.15 0.73
CA ASP A 98 4.96 -2.72 0.86
C ASP A 98 3.58 -2.55 1.50
N SER A 99 3.54 -2.67 2.82
CA SER A 99 2.32 -2.53 3.63
C SER A 99 1.66 -1.16 3.50
N ALA A 100 2.42 -0.10 3.23
CA ALA A 100 1.89 1.25 3.08
C ALA A 100 1.06 1.38 1.79
N THR A 101 1.60 0.90 0.67
CA THR A 101 0.90 0.90 -0.61
C THR A 101 -0.28 -0.06 -0.59
N VAL A 102 -0.10 -1.28 -0.07
CA VAL A 102 -1.18 -2.27 0.10
C VAL A 102 -2.32 -1.68 0.94
N LYS A 103 -2.01 -1.05 2.08
CA LYS A 103 -3.00 -0.38 2.93
C LYS A 103 -3.77 0.71 2.18
N ARG A 104 -3.07 1.59 1.46
CA ARG A 104 -3.72 2.66 0.67
C ARG A 104 -4.69 2.11 -0.36
N MET A 105 -4.33 0.98 -1.00
CA MET A 105 -5.15 0.32 -2.00
C MET A 105 -6.35 -0.40 -1.37
N LEU A 106 -6.18 -1.01 -0.19
CA LEU A 106 -7.25 -1.65 0.58
C LEU A 106 -8.20 -0.66 1.24
N ASP A 107 -7.74 0.54 1.60
CA ASP A 107 -8.58 1.59 2.17
C ASP A 107 -9.51 2.22 1.12
N ASN A 108 -9.09 2.25 -0.16
CA ASN A 108 -9.86 2.85 -1.26
C ASN A 108 -9.93 1.97 -2.52
N PRO A 109 -10.42 0.72 -2.44
CA PRO A 109 -10.36 -0.23 -3.55
C PRO A 109 -11.19 0.22 -4.76
N THR A 110 -12.28 0.98 -4.51
CA THR A 110 -13.12 1.56 -5.55
C THR A 110 -12.43 2.69 -6.32
N ALA A 111 -11.55 3.46 -5.67
CA ALA A 111 -10.80 4.53 -6.31
C ALA A 111 -9.76 3.98 -7.30
N TYR A 112 -9.17 2.83 -6.96
CA TYR A 112 -8.21 2.15 -7.82
C TYR A 112 -8.85 1.11 -8.76
N ASN A 113 -10.16 0.86 -8.61
CA ASN A 113 -10.93 -0.16 -9.36
C ASN A 113 -10.26 -1.55 -9.30
N ILE A 114 -9.91 -1.99 -8.08
CA ILE A 114 -9.15 -3.23 -7.83
C ILE A 114 -10.06 -4.29 -7.21
N ASN A 115 -9.97 -5.52 -7.72
CA ASN A 115 -10.41 -6.69 -6.98
C ASN A 115 -9.35 -7.10 -5.95
N VAL A 116 -9.65 -6.91 -4.66
CA VAL A 116 -8.73 -7.28 -3.57
C VAL A 116 -8.48 -8.79 -3.45
N ASN A 117 -9.37 -9.61 -4.02
CA ASN A 117 -9.25 -11.07 -4.06
C ASN A 117 -8.75 -11.57 -5.43
N CYS A 118 -8.06 -10.72 -6.20
CA CYS A 118 -7.40 -11.10 -7.44
C CYS A 118 -6.33 -12.18 -7.20
N THR A 119 -6.06 -12.95 -8.24
CA THR A 119 -5.08 -14.03 -8.26
C THR A 119 -4.13 -13.84 -9.43
N ASP A 120 -2.85 -14.14 -9.25
CA ASP A 120 -1.84 -14.13 -10.31
C ASP A 120 -2.08 -15.26 -11.36
N ALA A 121 -1.29 -15.29 -12.42
CA ALA A 121 -1.38 -16.27 -13.53
C ALA A 121 -1.27 -17.74 -13.08
N ILE A 122 -0.76 -18.00 -11.87
CA ILE A 122 -0.67 -19.34 -11.25
C ILE A 122 -1.70 -19.54 -10.11
N GLY A 123 -2.67 -18.63 -9.97
CA GLY A 123 -3.76 -18.76 -9.00
C GLY A 123 -3.43 -18.33 -7.57
N ARG A 124 -2.28 -17.70 -7.32
CA ARG A 124 -1.91 -17.19 -6.00
C ARG A 124 -2.62 -15.88 -5.70
N ASP A 125 -3.29 -15.79 -4.55
CA ASP A 125 -3.84 -14.54 -4.03
C ASP A 125 -2.85 -13.82 -3.09
N ALA A 126 -3.22 -12.61 -2.66
CA ALA A 126 -2.39 -11.79 -1.78
C ALA A 126 -2.05 -12.47 -0.45
N LEU A 127 -2.98 -13.26 0.12
CA LEU A 127 -2.72 -13.97 1.38
C LEU A 127 -1.69 -15.07 1.19
N ARG A 128 -1.82 -15.84 0.10
CA ARG A 128 -0.88 -16.92 -0.23
C ARG A 128 0.53 -16.39 -0.40
N ILE A 129 0.70 -15.31 -1.15
CA ILE A 129 1.97 -14.62 -1.34
C ILE A 129 2.57 -14.16 0.01
N ALA A 130 1.76 -13.54 0.87
CA ALA A 130 2.23 -13.06 2.17
C ALA A 130 2.68 -14.21 3.09
N ILE A 131 2.02 -15.37 3.01
CA ILE A 131 2.39 -16.58 3.77
C ILE A 131 3.69 -17.21 3.24
N GLU A 132 3.78 -17.41 1.92
CA GLU A 132 4.98 -17.97 1.24
C GLU A 132 6.24 -17.14 1.55
N ASN A 133 6.08 -15.82 1.63
CA ASN A 133 7.18 -14.88 1.93
C ASN A 133 7.37 -14.60 3.43
N GLU A 134 6.62 -15.27 4.31
CA GLU A 134 6.66 -15.08 5.77
C GLU A 134 6.43 -13.63 6.23
N GLN A 135 5.65 -12.84 5.49
CA GLN A 135 5.36 -11.44 5.78
C GLN A 135 4.21 -11.30 6.78
N ILE A 136 4.48 -11.62 8.06
CA ILE A 136 3.46 -11.71 9.11
C ILE A 136 2.71 -10.38 9.32
N GLU A 137 3.40 -9.24 9.35
CA GLU A 137 2.76 -7.93 9.51
C GLU A 137 1.79 -7.61 8.36
N LEU A 138 2.17 -7.99 7.13
CA LEU A 138 1.32 -7.80 5.97
C LEU A 138 0.13 -8.76 5.98
N LEU A 139 0.34 -10.00 6.44
CA LEU A 139 -0.73 -10.97 6.66
C LEU A 139 -1.76 -10.44 7.67
N GLU A 140 -1.32 -9.93 8.81
CA GLU A 140 -2.18 -9.30 9.82
C GLU A 140 -2.98 -8.13 9.23
N LEU A 141 -2.33 -7.28 8.45
CA LEU A 141 -3.00 -6.20 7.72
C LEU A 141 -4.08 -6.76 6.80
N LEU A 142 -3.76 -7.71 5.91
CA LEU A 142 -4.69 -8.26 4.93
C LEU A 142 -5.91 -8.92 5.60
N VAL A 143 -5.70 -9.73 6.64
CA VAL A 143 -6.80 -10.43 7.33
C VAL A 143 -7.68 -9.49 8.16
N SER A 144 -7.19 -8.30 8.53
CA SER A 144 -7.98 -7.28 9.21
C SER A 144 -9.11 -6.72 8.34
N TYR A 145 -8.95 -6.74 7.01
CA TYR A 145 -9.97 -6.27 6.08
C TYR A 145 -11.01 -7.36 5.80
N PRO A 146 -12.31 -7.11 6.05
CA PRO A 146 -13.37 -8.11 5.87
C PRO A 146 -13.65 -8.45 4.40
N THR A 147 -13.20 -7.61 3.47
CA THR A 147 -13.31 -7.79 2.02
C THR A 147 -12.34 -8.85 1.49
N VAL A 148 -11.25 -9.11 2.21
CA VAL A 148 -10.27 -10.15 1.88
C VAL A 148 -10.80 -11.50 2.32
N GLU A 149 -10.88 -12.44 1.38
CA GLU A 149 -11.35 -13.79 1.60
C GLU A 149 -10.20 -14.70 2.05
N LEU A 150 -10.42 -15.50 3.10
CA LEU A 150 -9.39 -16.40 3.66
C LEU A 150 -9.24 -17.72 2.89
N LYS A 151 -10.18 -18.03 1.98
CA LYS A 151 -10.22 -19.23 1.10
C LYS A 151 -9.51 -20.47 1.66
N ASP A 152 -8.46 -20.94 0.98
CA ASP A 152 -7.59 -22.07 1.32
C ASP A 152 -6.31 -21.64 2.05
N SER A 153 -6.19 -20.36 2.45
CA SER A 153 -4.97 -19.80 3.06
C SER A 153 -4.57 -20.53 4.35
N LEU A 154 -5.52 -21.08 5.11
CA LEU A 154 -5.22 -21.89 6.30
C LEU A 154 -4.51 -23.20 5.93
N LEU A 155 -5.02 -23.91 4.91
CA LEU A 155 -4.40 -25.14 4.44
C LEU A 155 -3.00 -24.86 3.90
N HIS A 156 -2.86 -23.74 3.19
CA HIS A 156 -1.57 -23.31 2.68
C HIS A 156 -0.58 -22.97 3.81
N ALA A 157 -0.99 -22.22 4.84
CA ALA A 157 -0.13 -21.93 5.99
C ALA A 157 0.35 -23.19 6.73
N ILE A 158 -0.48 -24.24 6.80
CA ILE A 158 -0.08 -25.55 7.34
C ILE A 158 0.96 -26.22 6.44
N ASN A 159 0.76 -26.18 5.12
CA ASN A 159 1.68 -26.76 4.14
C ASN A 159 3.07 -26.10 4.18
N GLU A 160 3.10 -24.79 4.41
CA GLU A 160 4.34 -24.01 4.58
C GLU A 160 4.91 -24.09 6.01
N GLU A 161 4.31 -24.88 6.90
CA GLU A 161 4.71 -25.04 8.32
C GLU A 161 4.80 -23.70 9.10
N ASN A 162 4.06 -22.67 8.67
CA ASN A 162 4.10 -21.34 9.26
C ASN A 162 3.09 -21.23 10.43
N LEU A 163 3.57 -21.55 11.63
CA LEU A 163 2.74 -21.56 12.85
C LEU A 163 2.10 -20.20 13.16
N LEU A 164 2.80 -19.09 12.93
CA LEU A 164 2.28 -17.74 13.18
C LEU A 164 1.14 -17.40 12.23
N ALA A 165 1.30 -17.72 10.95
CA ALA A 165 0.23 -17.53 9.97
C ALA A 165 -1.02 -18.35 10.31
N VAL A 166 -0.83 -19.60 10.74
CA VAL A 166 -1.94 -20.46 11.20
C VAL A 166 -2.69 -19.83 12.37
N GLU A 167 -1.98 -19.32 13.37
CA GLU A 167 -2.60 -18.68 14.55
C GLU A 167 -3.43 -17.46 14.15
N ILE A 168 -2.86 -16.56 13.34
CA ILE A 168 -3.53 -15.34 12.87
C ILE A 168 -4.79 -15.66 12.07
N ILE A 169 -4.71 -16.64 11.16
CA ILE A 169 -5.84 -17.03 10.30
C ILE A 169 -6.97 -17.64 11.15
N LEU A 170 -6.64 -18.55 12.08
CA LEU A 170 -7.63 -19.18 12.96
C LEU A 170 -8.32 -18.18 13.87
N GLN A 171 -7.56 -17.27 14.49
CA GLN A 171 -8.12 -16.21 15.31
C GLN A 171 -9.11 -15.37 14.50
N THR A 172 -8.71 -14.93 13.30
CA THR A 172 -9.57 -14.14 12.42
C THR A 172 -10.86 -14.87 12.04
N GLN A 173 -10.80 -16.16 11.70
CA GLN A 173 -11.99 -16.97 11.37
C GLN A 173 -12.97 -17.03 12.55
N SER A 174 -12.47 -17.22 13.77
CA SER A 174 -13.30 -17.28 14.98
C SER A 174 -14.01 -15.95 15.25
N GLU A 175 -13.31 -14.82 15.07
CA GLU A 175 -13.85 -13.47 15.25
C GLU A 175 -14.92 -13.16 14.21
N ARG A 176 -14.67 -13.50 12.94
CA ARG A 176 -15.65 -13.32 11.85
C ARG A 176 -16.89 -14.19 12.03
N SER A 177 -16.74 -15.39 12.59
CA SER A 177 -17.85 -16.31 12.85
C SER A 177 -18.70 -15.88 14.05
N SER A 178 -18.07 -15.34 15.09
CA SER A 178 -18.75 -14.84 16.30
C SER A 178 -19.66 -13.65 15.98
N LYS A 179 -19.22 -12.75 15.09
CA LYS A 179 -20.00 -11.57 14.65
C LYS A 179 -21.27 -11.92 13.85
N LYS A 180 -21.32 -13.09 13.21
CA LYS A 180 -22.49 -13.54 12.42
C LYS A 180 -23.65 -14.00 13.31
N ASN A 181 -23.35 -14.55 14.48
CA ASN A 181 -24.37 -15.08 15.41
C ASN A 181 -25.16 -14.00 16.17
N LEU A 182 -24.70 -12.74 16.18
CA LEU A 182 -25.41 -11.63 16.83
C LEU A 182 -26.40 -10.88 15.92
N LYS A 183 -26.36 -11.11 14.60
CA LYS A 183 -27.23 -10.40 13.63
C LYS A 183 -28.52 -11.15 13.27
N VAL A 184 -28.73 -12.36 13.79
CA VAL A 184 -29.85 -13.23 13.40
C VAL A 184 -31.05 -13.12 14.38
N SER A 185 -30.97 -12.22 15.37
CA SER A 185 -31.94 -12.09 16.46
C SER A 185 -32.68 -10.74 16.49
N GLY A 186 -32.73 -10.00 15.37
CA GLY A 186 -33.44 -8.73 15.23
C GLY A 186 -34.56 -8.77 14.20
#